data_AF-A0A2V8S3A6-F1
#
_entry.id   AF-A0A2V8S3A6-F1
#
_cell.length_a   1.000
_cell.length_b   1.000
_cell.length_c   1.000
_cell.angle_alpha   90.00
_cell.angle_beta   90.00
_cell.angle_gamma   90.00
#
_symmetry.space_group_name_H-M   'P 1'
#
loop_
_entity.id
_entity.type
_entity.pdbx_description
1 polymer ?
#
loop_
_entity_poly.entity_id
_entity_poly.type
_entity_poly.pdbx_seq_one_letter_code
_entity_poly.pdbx_strand_id
1 'polypeptide(L)'
;MKAPVMRALFAATVLIVAGFGLARPAHAQGCIIIRNNEPLFGEKDSLPSSAKEWQFYMQYRDLTADHHYNGTVYQAQREEQHNNVINRQRILDLSATYSVTPRLGLAFSVPLVDASW
;
A
#
# COMPACT_ATOMS: atom_id res chain seq x y z
N MET A 1 22.99 -22.11 -21.08
CA MET A 1 22.72 -20.67 -20.84
C MET A 1 24.02 -19.88 -20.98
N LYS A 2 24.00 -18.68 -21.56
CA LYS A 2 25.20 -17.83 -21.68
C LYS A 2 25.64 -17.36 -20.27
N ALA A 3 26.94 -17.38 -19.99
CA ALA A 3 27.53 -16.94 -18.71
C ALA A 3 26.98 -15.62 -18.12
N PRO A 4 26.71 -14.55 -18.91
CA PRO A 4 26.12 -13.32 -18.36
C PRO A 4 24.69 -13.51 -17.81
N VAL A 5 23.89 -14.39 -18.41
CA VAL A 5 22.51 -14.65 -17.97
C VAL A 5 22.48 -15.37 -16.61
N MET A 6 23.43 -16.29 -16.41
CA MET A 6 23.56 -17.03 -15.14
C MET A 6 24.00 -16.13 -13.98
N ARG A 7 24.88 -15.15 -14.24
CA ARG A 7 25.30 -14.15 -13.24
C ARG A 7 24.16 -13.20 -12.87
N ALA A 8 23.36 -12.77 -13.84
CA ALA A 8 22.21 -11.92 -13.61
C ALA A 8 21.13 -12.61 -12.77
N LEU A 9 20.83 -13.88 -13.07
CA LEU A 9 19.88 -14.68 -12.28
C LEU A 9 20.37 -14.87 -10.84
N PHE A 10 21.65 -15.19 -10.67
CA PHE A 10 22.23 -15.36 -9.33
C PHE A 10 22.16 -14.07 -8.51
N ALA A 11 22.49 -12.92 -9.12
CA ALA A 11 22.39 -11.62 -8.45
C ALA A 11 20.94 -11.28 -8.06
N ALA A 12 19.97 -11.53 -8.95
CA ALA A 12 18.55 -11.32 -8.66
C ALA A 12 18.07 -12.20 -7.50
N THR A 13 18.47 -13.48 -7.47
CA THR A 13 18.13 -14.40 -6.37
C THR A 13 18.72 -13.92 -5.04
N VAL A 14 19.98 -13.47 -5.04
CA VAL A 14 20.63 -12.94 -3.83
C VAL A 14 19.90 -11.69 -3.31
N LEU A 15 19.50 -10.77 -4.20
CA LEU A 15 18.76 -9.57 -3.82
C LEU A 15 17.37 -9.88 -3.25
N ILE A 16 16.66 -10.84 -3.82
CA ILE A 16 15.35 -11.27 -3.34
C ILE A 16 15.49 -11.88 -1.93
N VAL A 17 16.45 -12.79 -1.73
CA VAL A 17 16.69 -13.44 -0.43
C VAL A 17 17.13 -12.42 0.62
N ALA A 18 18.00 -11.47 0.27
CA ALA A 18 18.41 -10.39 1.15
C ALA A 18 17.23 -9.48 1.55
N GLY A 19 16.32 -9.20 0.62
CA GLY A 19 15.10 -8.43 0.89
C GLY A 19 14.19 -9.11 1.92
N PHE A 20 14.02 -10.43 1.85
CA PHE A 20 13.25 -11.18 2.84
C PHE A 20 13.91 -11.22 4.24
N GLY A 21 15.24 -11.22 4.30
CA GLY A 21 16.00 -11.20 5.56
C GLY A 21 15.89 -9.88 6.35
N LEU A 22 15.40 -8.81 5.73
CA LEU A 22 15.16 -7.51 6.37
C LEU A 22 13.75 -7.37 6.96
N ALA A 23 12.91 -8.40 6.86
CA ALA A 23 11.56 -8.37 7.41
C ALA A 23 11.60 -8.26 8.95
N ARG A 24 11.15 -7.12 9.48
CA ARG A 24 11.02 -6.89 10.93
C ARG A 24 9.75 -7.57 11.48
N PRO A 25 9.76 -8.04 12.74
CA PRO A 25 8.56 -8.54 13.39
C PRO A 25 7.51 -7.44 13.47
N ALA A 26 6.40 -7.62 12.75
CA ALA A 26 5.22 -6.80 12.88
C ALA A 26 4.39 -7.35 14.05
N HIS A 27 4.50 -6.74 15.23
CA HIS A 27 3.58 -7.02 16.32
C HIS A 27 2.18 -6.57 15.85
N ALA A 28 1.21 -7.48 15.89
CA ALA A 28 -0.17 -7.18 15.52
C ALA A 28 -0.77 -6.20 16.55
N GLN A 29 -0.58 -4.92 16.28
CA GLN A 29 -1.39 -3.87 16.87
C GLN A 29 -2.63 -3.78 15.99
N GLY A 30 -3.81 -3.74 16.61
CA GLY A 30 -5.10 -3.93 15.95
C GLY A 30 -5.15 -3.29 14.55
N CYS A 31 -5.66 -4.04 13.57
CA CYS A 31 -5.73 -3.56 12.19
C CYS A 31 -6.58 -2.28 12.12
N ILE A 32 -5.93 -1.14 11.90
CA ILE A 32 -6.62 0.09 11.52
C ILE A 32 -6.64 0.10 10.00
N ILE A 33 -7.84 -0.15 9.46
CA ILE A 33 -8.05 -0.22 8.02
C ILE A 33 -7.96 1.18 7.44
N ILE A 34 -6.83 1.45 6.79
CA ILE A 34 -6.71 2.55 5.85
C ILE A 34 -7.10 2.03 4.46
N ARG A 35 -8.11 2.67 3.85
CA ARG A 35 -8.53 2.32 2.49
C ARG A 35 -7.45 2.78 1.51
N ASN A 36 -6.81 1.81 0.85
CA ASN A 36 -5.84 2.05 -0.21
C ASN A 36 -6.52 1.76 -1.54
N ASN A 37 -6.39 2.69 -2.50
CA ASN A 37 -6.97 2.61 -3.83
C ASN A 37 -8.52 2.64 -3.87
N GLU A 38 -9.07 3.68 -4.50
CA GLU A 38 -10.51 3.75 -4.81
C GLU A 38 -10.66 3.56 -6.31
N PRO A 39 -11.58 2.70 -6.78
CA PRO A 39 -11.84 2.61 -8.21
C PRO A 39 -12.34 3.97 -8.70
N LEU A 40 -11.73 4.50 -9.76
CA LEU A 40 -12.26 5.67 -10.46
C LEU A 40 -13.59 5.27 -11.11
N PHE A 41 -14.70 5.66 -10.49
CA PHE A 41 -16.04 5.50 -11.04
C PHE A 41 -16.48 6.81 -11.70
N GLY A 42 -17.01 6.73 -12.92
CA GLY A 42 -17.66 7.88 -13.58
C GLY A 42 -16.80 8.67 -14.57
N GLU A 43 -15.60 8.21 -14.87
CA GLU A 43 -14.80 8.80 -15.95
C GLU A 43 -15.42 8.45 -17.31
N LYS A 44 -15.91 9.47 -18.03
CA LYS A 44 -16.73 9.29 -19.24
C LYS A 44 -15.88 8.95 -20.48
N ASP A 45 -14.57 9.24 -20.43
CA ASP A 45 -13.63 9.11 -21.56
C ASP A 45 -12.33 8.32 -21.25
N SER A 46 -12.18 7.74 -20.06
CA SER A 46 -11.04 6.88 -19.74
C SER A 46 -11.52 5.75 -18.81
N LEU A 47 -11.47 4.45 -19.12
CA LEU A 47 -10.48 3.68 -19.87
C LEU A 47 -11.09 2.34 -20.34
N PRO A 48 -11.27 2.07 -21.64
CA PRO A 48 -10.81 0.80 -22.18
C PRO A 48 -9.32 1.02 -22.47
N SER A 49 -8.45 0.56 -21.59
CA SER A 49 -7.02 0.63 -21.89
C SER A 49 -6.78 -0.07 -23.22
N SER A 50 -6.26 0.66 -24.19
CA SER A 50 -5.94 0.03 -25.46
C SER A 50 -4.81 -0.98 -25.19
N ALA A 51 -4.77 -2.06 -25.97
CA ALA A 51 -3.76 -3.07 -25.76
C ALA A 51 -2.37 -2.42 -25.85
N LYS A 52 -1.49 -2.79 -24.91
CA LYS A 52 -0.09 -2.36 -24.80
C LYS A 52 0.12 -0.95 -24.26
N GLU A 53 -0.82 -0.43 -23.48
CA GLU A 53 -0.67 0.86 -22.77
C GLU A 53 -0.25 0.71 -21.32
N TRP A 54 0.44 1.74 -20.81
CA TRP A 54 0.74 1.91 -19.40
C TRP A 54 -0.15 2.97 -18.77
N GLN A 55 -0.57 2.70 -17.55
CA GLN A 55 -1.27 3.63 -16.67
C GLN A 55 -0.49 3.75 -15.38
N PHE A 56 -0.34 4.96 -14.88
CA PHE A 56 0.36 5.23 -13.63
C PHE A 56 -0.59 5.94 -12.69
N TYR A 57 -0.60 5.52 -11.43
CA TYR A 57 -1.41 6.09 -10.39
C TYR A 57 -0.53 6.44 -9.19
N MET A 58 -0.81 7.59 -8.60
CA MET A 58 -0.21 8.05 -7.36
C MET A 58 -1.34 8.45 -6.42
N GLN A 59 -1.35 7.91 -5.21
CA GLN A 59 -2.30 8.27 -4.18
C GLN A 59 -1.53 8.62 -2.91
N TYR A 60 -1.81 9.80 -2.34
CA TYR A 60 -1.36 10.16 -1.01
C TYR A 60 -2.57 10.20 -0.07
N ARG A 61 -2.45 9.57 1.09
CA ARG A 61 -3.48 9.57 2.14
C ARG A 61 -2.83 9.84 3.50
N ASP A 62 -3.48 10.71 4.27
CA ASP A 62 -3.12 11.02 5.66
C ASP A 62 -4.34 10.73 6.55
N LEU A 63 -4.13 10.04 7.66
CA LEU A 63 -5.15 9.62 8.61
C LEU A 63 -4.64 9.82 10.03
N THR A 64 -5.43 10.51 10.85
CA THR A 64 -5.23 10.60 12.29
C THR A 64 -6.47 10.05 12.98
N ALA A 65 -6.27 9.10 13.90
CA ALA A 65 -7.29 8.54 14.77
C ALA A 65 -6.89 8.81 16.22
N ASP A 66 -7.55 9.80 16.81
CA ASP A 66 -7.32 10.35 18.15
C ASP A 66 -8.47 10.06 19.13
N HIS A 67 -9.67 9.79 18.61
CA HIS A 67 -10.86 9.47 19.42
C HIS A 67 -11.08 7.96 19.55
N HIS A 68 -11.29 7.48 20.78
CA HIS A 68 -11.58 6.07 21.06
C HIS A 68 -13.08 5.83 21.31
N TYR A 69 -13.62 4.78 20.68
CA TYR A 69 -14.99 4.32 20.87
C TYR A 69 -15.01 2.84 21.26
N ASN A 70 -15.90 2.46 22.17
CA ASN A 70 -16.26 1.07 22.42
C ASN A 70 -17.65 0.83 21.81
N GLY A 71 -17.69 0.21 20.62
CA GLY A 71 -18.89 0.18 19.78
C GLY A 71 -19.28 1.61 19.35
N THR A 72 -20.43 2.09 19.80
CA THR A 72 -20.92 3.45 19.54
C THR A 72 -20.67 4.42 20.70
N VAL A 73 -20.04 3.96 21.80
CA VAL A 73 -19.86 4.76 23.02
C VAL A 73 -18.48 5.41 23.01
N TYR A 74 -18.46 6.75 22.95
CA TYR A 74 -17.23 7.53 23.07
C TYR A 74 -16.57 7.36 24.44
N GLN A 75 -15.25 7.22 24.48
CA GLN A 75 -14.46 7.00 25.69
C GLN A 75 -13.80 8.30 26.18
N ALA A 76 -14.60 9.30 26.57
CA ALA A 76 -14.10 10.62 26.99
C ALA A 76 -13.07 10.55 28.13
N GLN A 77 -13.19 9.56 29.02
CA GLN A 77 -12.28 9.39 30.16
C GLN A 77 -10.81 9.18 29.74
N ARG A 78 -10.57 8.69 28.52
CA ARG A 78 -9.19 8.47 28.02
C ARG A 78 -8.50 9.78 27.62
N GLU A 79 -9.29 10.75 27.17
CA GLU A 79 -8.82 12.11 26.89
C GLU A 79 -8.51 12.85 28.19
N GLU A 80 -9.39 12.76 29.17
CA GLU A 80 -9.19 13.35 30.52
C GLU A 80 -7.98 12.77 31.24
N GLN A 81 -7.75 11.46 31.11
CA GLN A 81 -6.62 10.76 31.73
C GLN A 81 -5.33 10.83 30.90
N HIS A 82 -5.35 11.49 29.74
CA HIS A 82 -4.22 11.57 28.81
C HIS A 82 -3.61 10.20 28.45
N ASN A 83 -4.45 9.18 28.30
CA ASN A 83 -4.03 7.81 27.93
C ASN A 83 -4.64 7.35 26.59
N ASN A 84 -5.05 8.30 25.76
CA ASN A 84 -5.41 8.08 24.36
C ASN A 84 -4.22 7.53 23.58
N VAL A 85 -4.45 6.47 22.82
CA VAL A 85 -3.52 5.99 21.78
C VAL A 85 -3.85 6.75 20.50
N ILE A 86 -2.92 7.54 19.98
CA ILE A 86 -3.15 8.40 18.81
C ILE A 86 -2.46 7.77 17.62
N ASN A 87 -3.24 7.11 16.76
CA ASN A 87 -2.71 6.53 15.54
C ASN A 87 -2.61 7.58 14.43
N ARG A 88 -1.41 7.79 13.90
CA ARG A 88 -1.14 8.64 12.72
C ARG A 88 -0.58 7.77 11.62
N GLN A 89 -1.19 7.81 10.45
CA GLN A 89 -0.80 7.01 9.30
C GLN A 89 -0.76 7.87 8.05
N ARG A 90 0.37 7.83 7.35
CA ARG A 90 0.58 8.45 6.05
C ARG A 90 0.96 7.37 5.06
N ILE A 91 0.28 7.34 3.92
CA ILE A 91 0.53 6.37 2.86
C ILE A 91 0.69 7.10 1.54
N LEU A 92 1.79 6.80 0.85
CA LEU A 92 1.97 7.10 -0.55
C LEU A 92 1.93 5.77 -1.33
N ASP A 93 0.90 5.57 -2.12
CA ASP A 93 0.76 4.41 -3.02
C ASP A 93 1.17 4.83 -4.43
N LEU A 94 2.18 4.14 -4.96
CA LEU A 94 2.60 4.27 -6.35
C LEU A 94 2.24 2.99 -7.08
N SER A 95 1.41 3.09 -8.13
CA SER A 95 1.04 1.92 -8.91
C SER A 95 1.13 2.16 -10.41
N ALA A 96 1.38 1.06 -11.12
CA ALA A 96 1.47 1.02 -12.57
C ALA A 96 0.69 -0.19 -13.07
N THR A 97 -0.12 0.02 -14.10
CA THR A 97 -0.86 -1.04 -14.78
C THR A 97 -0.47 -1.06 -16.25
N TYR A 98 -0.09 -2.24 -16.74
CA TYR A 98 0.15 -2.48 -18.16
C TYR A 98 -0.96 -3.34 -18.74
N SER A 99 -1.61 -2.87 -19.80
CA SER A 99 -2.64 -3.65 -20.48
C SER A 99 -2.03 -4.56 -21.54
N VAL A 100 -2.14 -5.86 -21.33
CA VAL A 100 -1.70 -6.87 -22.32
C VAL A 100 -2.69 -6.94 -23.47
N THR A 101 -3.98 -6.86 -23.17
CA THR A 101 -5.09 -6.76 -24.13
C THR A 101 -6.12 -5.75 -23.58
N PRO A 102 -7.16 -5.37 -24.34
CA PRO A 102 -8.19 -4.46 -23.81
C PRO A 102 -8.98 -5.03 -22.62
N ARG A 103 -8.79 -6.31 -22.28
CA ARG A 103 -9.49 -7.01 -21.19
C ARG A 103 -8.56 -7.63 -20.14
N LEU A 104 -7.25 -7.60 -20.37
CA LEU A 104 -6.27 -8.22 -19.48
C LEU A 104 -5.11 -7.24 -19.26
N GLY A 105 -4.84 -6.94 -18.00
CA GLY A 105 -3.70 -6.13 -17.61
C GLY A 105 -2.93 -6.75 -16.44
N LEU A 106 -1.71 -6.26 -16.24
CA LEU A 106 -0.83 -6.57 -15.13
C LEU A 106 -0.67 -5.32 -14.30
N ALA A 107 -0.93 -5.39 -13.01
CA ALA A 107 -0.78 -4.27 -12.09
C ALA A 107 0.35 -4.54 -11.10
N PHE A 108 1.11 -3.50 -10.80
CA PHE A 108 2.14 -3.48 -9.78
C PHE A 108 1.92 -2.26 -8.89
N SER A 109 1.97 -2.43 -7.58
CA SER A 109 1.84 -1.33 -6.62
C SER A 109 2.88 -1.43 -5.52
N VAL A 110 3.36 -0.27 -5.08
CA VAL A 110 4.31 -0.10 -3.98
C VAL A 110 3.70 0.89 -2.99
N PRO A 111 3.21 0.39 -1.84
CA PRO A 111 2.78 1.26 -0.76
C PRO A 111 3.99 1.67 0.09
N LEU A 112 4.19 2.97 0.25
CA LEU A 112 5.10 3.56 1.22
C LEU A 112 4.29 4.02 2.42
N VAL A 113 4.46 3.34 3.55
CA VAL A 113 3.66 3.54 4.75
C VAL A 113 4.53 4.11 5.86
N ASP A 114 4.08 5.22 6.45
CA ASP A 114 4.61 5.79 7.68
C ASP A 114 3.48 5.79 8.73
N ALA A 115 3.67 5.06 9.82
CA ALA A 115 2.64 4.84 10.84
C ALA A 115 3.22 4.91 12.25
N SER A 116 2.52 5.60 13.15
CA SER A 116 2.84 5.73 14.58
C SER A 116 1.57 5.63 15.43
N TRP A 117 1.70 5.20 16.68
CA TRP A 117 0.59 5.02 17.64
C TRP A 117 0.96 5.48 19.05
#